data_AF-A0A3D2GN60-F1
#
_entry.id   AF-A0A3D2GN60-F1
#
_cell.length_a   1.000
_cell.length_b   1.000
_cell.length_c   1.000
_cell.angle_alpha   90.00
_cell.angle_beta   90.00
_cell.angle_gamma   90.00
#
_symmetry.space_group_name_H-M   'P 1'
#
loop_
_entity.id
_entity.type
_entity.pdbx_description
1 polymer ?
#
loop_
_entity_poly.entity_id
_entity_poly.type
_entity_poly.pdbx_seq_one_letter_code
_entity_poly.pdbx_strand_id
1 'polypeptide(L)'
;LPIAPLALAVVALFLLVAGASLYWTPDMDAAERQLIQFAYTLLPIACAIGVLMRLPDRLVRRLEWAFIAGILIGMTILVFEVKEGQPLHYWVQGLKPGELSINTFNRALVGMAMLVFPTVGLVLARGQNNLAIVIPVGYGALLTQTESQTALLGVAVGAIVYVLAVRLPKFTPWMVGGIFVALSIGAVPVAFAFDASGLVHADWLMLSARHRIEVWHFAAEKIMAAPWLGYGLESAQATFPKAGEISSILPHDINMVHRHPHNLFLQIWYEFGAFGAAVVMIAGLAMLWRLSKLAPRAGQAGIATFSACLAMVAVTSFSIWHTWFMCTLALALFSVLLLARDPLPVVKPSVSTGSNADDKAKQPDPENPEP
;
A
#
# COMPACT_ATOMS: atom_id res chain seq x y z
N LEU A 1 22.82 5.87 2.14
CA LEU A 1 21.77 6.36 1.21
C LEU A 1 21.19 7.67 1.77
N PRO A 2 21.22 8.80 1.05
CA PRO A 2 20.62 10.06 1.51
C PRO A 2 19.09 10.03 1.32
N ILE A 3 18.42 9.01 1.90
CA ILE A 3 16.95 8.85 1.80
C ILE A 3 16.24 9.91 2.64
N ALA A 4 16.78 10.27 3.81
CA ALA A 4 16.17 11.24 4.70
C ALA A 4 16.02 12.66 4.10
N PRO A 5 17.07 13.29 3.52
CA PRO A 5 16.92 14.63 2.93
C PRO A 5 16.00 14.63 1.71
N LEU A 6 16.00 13.56 0.90
CA LEU A 6 15.07 13.45 -0.23
C LEU A 6 13.62 13.29 0.22
N ALA A 7 13.36 12.44 1.24
CA ALA A 7 12.02 12.26 1.79
C ALA A 7 11.47 13.57 2.38
N LEU A 8 12.30 14.32 3.12
CA LEU A 8 11.93 15.63 3.64
C LEU A 8 11.67 16.64 2.53
N ALA A 9 12.47 16.64 1.45
CA ALA A 9 12.25 17.51 0.30
C ALA A 9 10.93 17.19 -0.43
N VAL A 10 10.59 15.90 -0.59
CA VAL A 10 9.31 15.48 -1.18
C VAL A 10 8.12 15.87 -0.29
N VAL A 11 8.23 15.67 1.02
CA VAL A 11 7.18 16.11 1.98
C VAL A 11 7.03 17.63 1.95
N ALA A 12 8.14 18.39 1.95
CA ALA A 12 8.10 19.84 1.85
C ALA A 12 7.45 20.31 0.54
N LEU A 13 7.82 19.72 -0.60
CA LEU A 13 7.20 20.03 -1.89
C LEU A 13 5.70 19.73 -1.88
N PHE A 14 5.30 18.57 -1.33
CA PHE A 14 3.88 18.22 -1.21
C PHE A 14 3.12 19.21 -0.34
N LEU A 15 3.66 19.59 0.82
CA LEU A 15 3.04 20.59 1.71
C LEU A 15 2.98 21.97 1.07
N LEU A 16 3.96 22.35 0.24
CA LEU A 16 3.93 23.60 -0.52
C LEU A 16 2.83 23.59 -1.59
N VAL A 17 2.68 22.49 -2.33
CA VAL A 17 1.62 22.33 -3.34
C VAL A 17 0.24 22.29 -2.67
N ALA A 18 0.10 21.53 -1.59
CA ALA A 18 -1.12 21.49 -0.80
C ALA A 18 -1.45 22.88 -0.22
N GLY A 19 -0.47 23.59 0.32
CA GLY A 19 -0.60 24.96 0.83
C GLY A 19 -0.99 25.96 -0.25
N ALA A 20 -0.39 25.89 -1.44
CA ALA A 20 -0.77 26.72 -2.58
C ALA A 20 -2.22 26.48 -2.99
N SER A 21 -2.70 25.23 -2.91
CA SER A 21 -4.07 24.89 -3.30
C SER A 21 -5.17 25.51 -2.44
N LEU A 22 -4.84 26.05 -1.26
CA LEU A 22 -5.78 26.81 -0.43
C LEU A 22 -6.26 28.08 -1.14
N TYR A 23 -5.49 28.64 -2.09
CA TYR A 23 -5.89 29.87 -2.81
C TYR A 23 -7.11 29.69 -3.71
N TRP A 24 -7.43 28.46 -4.12
CA TRP A 24 -8.55 28.18 -5.03
C TRP A 24 -9.47 27.06 -4.54
N THR A 25 -9.30 26.58 -3.31
CA THR A 25 -10.21 25.60 -2.72
C THR A 25 -11.56 26.23 -2.37
N PRO A 26 -12.69 25.54 -2.64
CA PRO A 26 -14.02 26.03 -2.29
C PRO A 26 -14.32 25.99 -0.78
N ASP A 27 -13.57 25.21 0.01
CA ASP A 27 -13.73 25.10 1.47
C ASP A 27 -12.37 25.31 2.17
N MET A 28 -12.09 26.57 2.49
CA MET A 28 -10.83 26.98 3.10
C MET A 28 -10.64 26.37 4.49
N ASP A 29 -11.70 26.30 5.30
CA ASP A 29 -11.65 25.77 6.66
C ASP A 29 -11.31 24.27 6.66
N ALA A 30 -11.90 23.48 5.76
CA ALA A 30 -11.58 22.07 5.61
C ALA A 30 -10.14 21.88 5.09
N ALA A 31 -9.74 22.65 4.09
CA ALA A 31 -8.40 22.56 3.51
C ALA A 31 -7.28 22.92 4.50
N GLU A 32 -7.46 23.95 5.32
CA GLU A 32 -6.51 24.34 6.37
C GLU A 32 -6.33 23.21 7.40
N ARG A 33 -7.43 22.63 7.88
CA ARG A 33 -7.38 21.47 8.80
C ARG A 33 -6.65 20.29 8.17
N GLN A 34 -6.93 20.01 6.90
CA GLN A 34 -6.28 18.91 6.17
C GLN A 34 -4.79 19.17 5.95
N LEU A 35 -4.38 20.41 5.69
CA LEU A 35 -2.96 20.79 5.57
C LEU A 35 -2.21 20.59 6.90
N ILE A 36 -2.81 20.99 8.02
CA ILE A 36 -2.25 20.75 9.36
C ILE A 36 -2.14 19.25 9.61
N GLN A 37 -3.16 18.48 9.25
CA GLN A 37 -3.17 17.03 9.36
C GLN A 37 -2.07 16.37 8.52
N PHE A 38 -1.79 16.87 7.31
CA PHE A 38 -0.65 16.42 6.52
C PHE A 38 0.68 16.71 7.20
N ALA A 39 0.88 17.92 7.72
CA ALA A 39 2.11 18.27 8.43
C ALA A 39 2.31 17.37 9.66
N TYR A 40 1.25 17.19 10.48
CA TYR A 40 1.28 16.35 11.66
C TYR A 40 1.45 14.86 11.36
N THR A 41 1.09 14.40 10.15
CA THR A 41 1.23 12.99 9.75
C THR A 41 2.56 12.72 9.05
N LEU A 42 2.90 13.50 8.03
CA LEU A 42 4.04 13.25 7.14
C LEU A 42 5.40 13.59 7.77
N LEU A 43 5.47 14.60 8.64
CA LEU A 43 6.73 14.97 9.32
C LEU A 43 7.20 13.85 10.27
N PRO A 44 6.36 13.31 11.19
CA PRO A 44 6.76 12.16 12.00
C PRO A 44 7.13 10.94 11.18
N ILE A 45 6.44 10.67 10.06
CA ILE A 45 6.77 9.57 9.15
C ILE A 45 8.18 9.75 8.57
N ALA A 46 8.49 10.94 8.05
CA ALA A 46 9.82 11.23 7.50
C ALA A 46 10.93 11.09 8.57
N CYS A 47 10.66 11.59 9.78
CA CYS A 47 11.55 11.42 10.93
C CYS A 47 11.75 9.95 11.30
N ALA A 48 10.68 9.15 11.36
CA ALA A 48 10.74 7.72 11.70
C ALA A 48 11.58 6.94 10.69
N ILE A 49 11.42 7.21 9.39
CA ILE A 49 12.27 6.63 8.33
C ILE A 49 13.73 7.07 8.52
N GLY A 50 13.97 8.35 8.80
CA GLY A 50 15.32 8.87 9.08
C GLY A 50 15.99 8.20 10.29
N VAL A 51 15.24 7.95 11.36
CA VAL A 51 15.71 7.23 12.55
C VAL A 51 16.03 5.77 12.21
N LEU A 52 15.13 5.06 11.52
CA LEU A 52 15.33 3.66 11.13
C LEU A 52 16.66 3.45 10.40
N MET A 53 17.00 4.36 9.48
CA MET A 53 18.26 4.29 8.71
C MET A 53 19.53 4.47 9.57
N ARG A 54 19.40 4.95 10.81
CA ARG A 54 20.52 5.22 11.74
C ARG A 54 20.56 4.27 12.94
N LEU A 55 19.56 3.40 13.10
CA LEU A 55 19.50 2.49 14.24
C LEU A 55 20.65 1.47 14.19
N PRO A 56 21.20 1.01 15.33
CA PRO A 56 22.09 -0.15 15.37
C PRO A 56 21.42 -1.43 14.86
N ASP A 57 22.18 -2.36 14.25
CA ASP A 57 21.65 -3.63 13.70
C ASP A 57 20.89 -4.45 14.74
N ARG A 58 21.36 -4.46 15.99
CA ARG A 58 20.70 -5.15 17.11
C ARG A 58 19.27 -4.63 17.34
N LEU A 59 19.06 -3.32 17.23
CA LEU A 59 17.72 -2.74 17.42
C LEU A 59 16.83 -3.01 16.24
N VAL A 60 17.36 -3.00 15.01
CA VAL A 60 16.58 -3.35 13.82
C VAL A 60 16.09 -4.79 13.87
N ARG A 61 16.94 -5.74 14.27
CA ARG A 61 16.50 -7.13 14.49
C ARG A 61 15.38 -7.25 15.54
N ARG A 62 15.42 -6.44 16.60
CA ARG A 62 14.35 -6.41 17.62
C ARG A 62 13.05 -5.84 17.05
N LEU A 63 13.15 -4.76 16.27
CA LEU A 63 12.00 -4.14 15.62
C LEU A 63 11.32 -5.09 14.64
N GLU A 64 12.07 -5.91 13.92
CA GLU A 64 11.50 -6.91 13.02
C GLU A 64 10.67 -7.95 13.77
N TRP A 65 11.21 -8.52 14.86
CA TRP A 65 10.46 -9.47 15.67
C TRP A 65 9.24 -8.82 16.35
N ALA A 66 9.37 -7.58 16.81
CA ALA A 66 8.24 -6.82 17.34
C ALA A 66 7.17 -6.59 16.28
N PHE A 67 7.57 -6.29 15.03
CA PHE A 67 6.65 -6.12 13.91
C PHE A 67 5.95 -7.44 13.55
N ILE A 68 6.70 -8.54 13.40
CA ILE A 68 6.13 -9.87 13.14
C ILE A 68 5.14 -10.26 14.25
N ALA A 69 5.51 -10.08 15.52
CA ALA A 69 4.63 -10.36 16.66
C ALA A 69 3.36 -9.49 16.62
N GLY A 70 3.49 -8.19 16.32
CA GLY A 70 2.36 -7.28 16.16
C GLY A 70 1.40 -7.71 15.04
N ILE A 71 1.93 -8.18 13.91
CA ILE A 71 1.10 -8.71 12.81
C ILE A 71 0.37 -9.99 13.23
N LEU A 72 1.04 -10.92 13.91
CA LEU A 72 0.40 -12.15 14.39
C LEU A 72 -0.69 -11.87 15.43
N ILE A 73 -0.43 -10.95 16.37
CA ILE A 73 -1.42 -10.50 17.36
C ILE A 73 -2.61 -9.84 16.64
N GLY A 74 -2.34 -8.89 15.74
CA GLY A 74 -3.38 -8.20 14.97
C GLY A 74 -4.21 -9.17 14.12
N MET A 75 -3.58 -10.13 13.47
CA MET A 75 -4.26 -11.15 12.66
C MET A 75 -5.13 -12.06 13.54
N THR A 76 -4.66 -12.41 14.75
CA THR A 76 -5.44 -13.20 15.72
C THR A 76 -6.69 -12.41 16.17
N ILE A 77 -6.52 -11.12 16.50
CA ILE A 77 -7.63 -10.24 16.85
C ILE A 77 -8.62 -10.13 15.67
N LEU A 78 -8.13 -9.96 14.44
CA LEU A 78 -9.00 -9.89 13.26
C LEU A 78 -9.80 -11.17 13.05
N VAL A 79 -9.18 -12.34 13.21
CA VAL A 79 -9.89 -13.63 13.11
C VAL A 79 -10.97 -13.73 14.18
N PHE A 80 -10.66 -13.34 15.42
CA PHE A 80 -11.60 -13.34 16.53
C PHE A 80 -12.78 -12.39 16.26
N GLU A 81 -12.51 -11.15 15.88
CA GLU A 81 -13.54 -10.16 15.54
C GLU A 81 -14.45 -10.61 14.39
N VAL A 82 -13.91 -11.24 13.35
CA VAL A 82 -14.72 -11.73 12.22
C VAL A 82 -15.59 -12.92 12.64
N LYS A 83 -15.06 -13.86 13.44
CA LYS A 83 -15.78 -15.08 13.82
C LYS A 83 -16.84 -14.85 14.90
N GLU A 84 -16.54 -14.01 15.88
CA GLU A 84 -17.41 -13.78 17.04
C GLU A 84 -18.37 -12.60 16.86
N GLY A 85 -18.43 -12.02 15.66
CA GLY A 85 -19.35 -10.90 15.39
C GLY A 85 -18.91 -9.58 16.06
N GLN A 86 -17.60 -9.30 16.06
CA GLN A 86 -16.96 -8.02 16.41
C GLN A 86 -17.08 -7.57 17.90
N PRO A 87 -16.88 -8.47 18.88
CA PRO A 87 -17.13 -8.16 20.29
C PRO A 87 -16.23 -7.08 20.87
N LEU A 88 -14.93 -7.03 20.52
CA LEU A 88 -14.04 -5.97 21.00
C LEU A 88 -14.41 -4.64 20.37
N HIS A 89 -14.84 -4.63 19.12
CA HIS A 89 -15.26 -3.41 18.46
C HIS A 89 -16.50 -2.80 19.14
N TYR A 90 -17.50 -3.63 19.46
CA TYR A 90 -18.66 -3.21 20.26
C TYR A 90 -18.24 -2.67 21.63
N TRP A 91 -17.36 -3.39 22.33
CA TRP A 91 -16.90 -3.00 23.66
C TRP A 91 -16.14 -1.67 23.65
N VAL A 92 -15.19 -1.49 22.72
CA VAL A 92 -14.39 -0.26 22.61
C VAL A 92 -15.24 0.94 22.22
N GLN A 93 -16.23 0.77 21.35
CA GLN A 93 -17.12 1.87 20.95
C GLN A 93 -18.30 2.09 21.90
N GLY A 94 -18.52 1.20 22.87
CA GLY A 94 -19.69 1.25 23.75
C GLY A 94 -21.02 1.03 23.00
N LEU A 95 -20.99 0.27 21.90
CA LEU A 95 -22.14 0.01 21.03
C LEU A 95 -22.80 -1.33 21.36
N LYS A 96 -24.09 -1.46 21.03
CA LYS A 96 -24.83 -2.73 21.17
C LYS A 96 -24.83 -3.54 19.86
N PRO A 97 -24.91 -4.88 19.95
CA PRO A 97 -25.05 -5.73 18.76
C PRO A 97 -26.16 -5.25 17.82
N GLY A 98 -25.81 -5.00 16.56
CA GLY A 98 -26.73 -4.47 15.54
C GLY A 98 -26.58 -2.97 15.25
N GLU A 99 -25.81 -2.22 16.05
CA GLU A 99 -25.55 -0.79 15.84
C GLU A 99 -24.33 -0.51 14.92
N LEU A 100 -23.60 -1.54 14.50
CA LEU A 100 -22.45 -1.38 13.63
C LEU A 100 -22.84 -1.27 12.16
N SER A 101 -22.25 -0.26 11.49
CA SER A 101 -22.22 -0.24 10.03
C SER A 101 -21.41 -1.41 9.49
N ILE A 102 -21.92 -2.03 8.43
CA ILE A 102 -21.28 -3.11 7.65
C ILE A 102 -19.84 -2.76 7.24
N ASN A 103 -19.54 -1.47 7.06
CA ASN A 103 -18.24 -1.01 6.55
C ASN A 103 -17.18 -0.68 7.61
N THR A 104 -17.50 -0.74 8.90
CA THR A 104 -16.58 -0.25 9.95
C THR A 104 -15.29 -1.08 10.02
N PHE A 105 -15.38 -2.37 9.74
CA PHE A 105 -14.26 -3.30 9.81
C PHE A 105 -13.33 -3.25 8.58
N ASN A 106 -13.79 -2.68 7.46
CA ASN A 106 -13.03 -2.65 6.20
C ASN A 106 -11.69 -1.91 6.32
N ARG A 107 -11.57 -0.93 7.22
CA ARG A 107 -10.31 -0.20 7.44
C ARG A 107 -9.22 -1.10 8.00
N ALA A 108 -9.56 -1.95 8.95
CA ALA A 108 -8.60 -2.87 9.59
C ALA A 108 -8.13 -3.96 8.60
N LEU A 109 -9.06 -4.46 7.78
CA LEU A 109 -8.74 -5.42 6.71
C LEU A 109 -7.85 -4.80 5.62
N VAL A 110 -8.17 -3.60 5.14
CA VAL A 110 -7.32 -2.91 4.17
C VAL A 110 -5.93 -2.61 4.76
N GLY A 111 -5.88 -2.18 6.03
CA GLY A 111 -4.62 -1.92 6.71
C GLY A 111 -3.74 -3.17 6.85
N MET A 112 -4.32 -4.30 7.27
CA MET A 112 -3.59 -5.57 7.35
C MET A 112 -3.12 -6.05 5.97
N ALA A 113 -3.94 -5.89 4.92
CA ALA A 113 -3.58 -6.26 3.55
C ALA A 113 -2.31 -5.54 3.06
N MET A 114 -2.11 -4.27 3.43
CA MET A 114 -0.89 -3.52 3.10
C MET A 114 0.37 -4.08 3.76
N LEU A 115 0.23 -4.79 4.88
CA LEU A 115 1.33 -5.29 5.70
C LEU A 115 1.67 -6.77 5.45
N VAL A 116 0.89 -7.48 4.63
CA VAL A 116 1.11 -8.92 4.34
C VAL A 116 2.48 -9.17 3.71
N PHE A 117 2.78 -8.56 2.56
CA PHE A 117 4.00 -8.82 1.79
C PHE A 117 5.31 -8.34 2.44
N PRO A 118 5.37 -7.17 3.14
CA PRO A 118 6.58 -6.86 3.90
C PRO A 118 6.78 -7.86 5.05
N THR A 119 5.70 -8.35 5.67
CA THR A 119 5.78 -9.39 6.71
C THR A 119 6.30 -10.71 6.13
N VAL A 120 5.81 -11.15 4.96
CA VAL A 120 6.32 -12.33 4.25
C VAL A 120 7.83 -12.22 4.02
N GLY A 121 8.30 -11.07 3.56
CA GLY A 121 9.74 -10.83 3.38
C GLY A 121 10.53 -10.93 4.67
N LEU A 122 10.01 -10.37 5.78
CA LEU A 122 10.62 -10.41 7.11
C LEU A 122 10.67 -11.84 7.68
N VAL A 123 9.58 -12.59 7.66
CA VAL A 123 9.58 -13.97 8.20
C VAL A 123 10.48 -14.90 7.37
N LEU A 124 10.54 -14.73 6.05
CA LEU A 124 11.49 -15.46 5.19
C LEU A 124 12.94 -15.10 5.50
N ALA A 125 13.25 -13.83 5.76
CA ALA A 125 14.58 -13.40 6.20
C ALA A 125 15.02 -14.07 7.51
N ARG A 126 14.06 -14.48 8.35
CA ARG A 126 14.28 -15.18 9.62
C ARG A 126 14.17 -16.71 9.52
N GLY A 127 14.10 -17.26 8.31
CA GLY A 127 14.01 -18.71 8.09
C GLY A 127 12.65 -19.33 8.45
N GLN A 128 11.63 -18.49 8.71
CA GLN A 128 10.30 -18.93 9.10
C GLN A 128 9.42 -19.17 7.86
N ASN A 129 9.79 -20.16 7.06
CA ASN A 129 9.12 -20.46 5.78
C ASN A 129 7.63 -20.82 5.95
N ASN A 130 7.28 -21.49 7.06
CA ASN A 130 5.88 -21.82 7.34
C ASN A 130 5.03 -20.57 7.54
N LEU A 131 5.54 -19.57 8.29
CA LEU A 131 4.83 -18.31 8.51
C LEU A 131 4.68 -17.51 7.21
N ALA A 132 5.67 -17.59 6.31
CA ALA A 132 5.61 -16.95 5.00
C ALA A 132 4.44 -17.44 4.12
N ILE A 133 3.96 -18.66 4.38
CA ILE A 133 2.80 -19.24 3.69
C ILE A 133 1.53 -19.00 4.50
N VAL A 134 1.57 -19.28 5.81
CA VAL A 134 0.40 -19.19 6.71
C VAL A 134 -0.17 -17.79 6.76
N ILE A 135 0.66 -16.74 6.79
CA ILE A 135 0.19 -15.35 6.86
C ILE A 135 -0.64 -14.96 5.63
N PRO A 136 -0.12 -15.00 4.39
CA PRO A 136 -0.91 -14.61 3.23
C PRO A 136 -2.08 -15.55 2.94
N VAL A 137 -1.91 -16.87 3.13
CA VAL A 137 -2.98 -17.85 2.86
C VAL A 137 -4.08 -17.77 3.91
N GLY A 138 -3.70 -17.76 5.19
CA GLY A 138 -4.66 -17.62 6.30
C GLY A 138 -5.39 -16.30 6.26
N TYR A 139 -4.70 -15.22 5.88
CA TYR A 139 -5.34 -13.91 5.72
C TYR A 139 -6.27 -13.88 4.50
N GLY A 140 -5.87 -14.47 3.37
CA GLY A 140 -6.74 -14.65 2.21
C GLY A 140 -8.02 -15.45 2.54
N ALA A 141 -7.89 -16.54 3.31
CA ALA A 141 -9.02 -17.35 3.77
C ALA A 141 -9.92 -16.63 4.79
N LEU A 142 -9.38 -15.69 5.56
CA LEU A 142 -10.18 -14.80 6.38
C LEU A 142 -11.00 -13.84 5.50
N LEU A 143 -10.37 -13.26 4.47
CA LEU A 143 -11.03 -12.28 3.60
C LEU A 143 -12.23 -12.85 2.84
N THR A 144 -12.25 -14.15 2.52
CA THR A 144 -13.42 -14.80 1.89
C THR A 144 -14.64 -14.88 2.80
N GLN A 145 -14.47 -14.65 4.11
CA GLN A 145 -15.54 -14.57 5.10
C GLN A 145 -15.95 -13.11 5.38
N THR A 146 -15.45 -12.16 4.60
CA THR A 146 -15.71 -10.73 4.75
C THR A 146 -16.20 -10.11 3.44
N GLU A 147 -16.86 -8.95 3.51
CA GLU A 147 -17.30 -8.22 2.33
C GLU A 147 -16.21 -7.30 1.74
N SER A 148 -14.96 -7.37 2.23
CA SER A 148 -13.89 -6.44 1.87
C SER A 148 -13.24 -6.77 0.53
N GLN A 149 -13.90 -6.40 -0.57
CA GLN A 149 -13.38 -6.60 -1.92
C GLN A 149 -12.05 -5.87 -2.16
N THR A 150 -11.87 -4.70 -1.56
CA THR A 150 -10.63 -3.90 -1.66
C THR A 150 -9.45 -4.67 -1.07
N ALA A 151 -9.58 -5.22 0.13
CA ALA A 151 -8.50 -5.97 0.78
C ALA A 151 -8.20 -7.28 0.02
N LEU A 152 -9.24 -7.99 -0.45
CA LEU A 152 -9.09 -9.20 -1.25
C LEU A 152 -8.34 -8.93 -2.55
N LEU A 153 -8.71 -7.89 -3.29
CA LEU A 153 -8.03 -7.48 -4.51
C LEU A 153 -6.56 -7.12 -4.24
N GLY A 154 -6.29 -6.36 -3.18
CA GLY A 154 -4.93 -6.00 -2.78
C GLY A 154 -4.05 -7.21 -2.50
N VAL A 155 -4.53 -8.18 -1.72
CA VAL A 155 -3.80 -9.41 -1.41
C VAL A 155 -3.61 -10.27 -2.66
N ALA A 156 -4.64 -10.43 -3.50
CA ALA A 156 -4.55 -11.21 -4.72
C ALA A 156 -3.52 -10.62 -5.70
N VAL A 157 -3.59 -9.32 -5.98
CA VAL A 157 -2.63 -8.63 -6.85
C VAL A 157 -1.23 -8.69 -6.27
N GLY A 158 -1.07 -8.43 -4.97
CA GLY A 158 0.23 -8.52 -4.31
C GLY A 158 0.82 -9.93 -4.37
N ALA A 159 0.01 -10.99 -4.24
CA ALA A 159 0.49 -12.37 -4.32
C ALA A 159 0.96 -12.72 -5.73
N ILE A 160 0.18 -12.35 -6.75
CA ILE A 160 0.55 -12.53 -8.17
C ILE A 160 1.85 -11.78 -8.45
N VAL A 161 1.95 -10.52 -8.04
CA VAL A 161 3.13 -9.70 -8.28
C VAL A 161 4.34 -10.20 -7.49
N TYR A 162 4.15 -10.73 -6.28
CA TYR A 162 5.24 -11.33 -5.51
C TYR A 162 5.83 -12.53 -6.26
N VAL A 163 4.98 -13.43 -6.76
CA VAL A 163 5.43 -14.58 -7.58
C VAL A 163 6.14 -14.09 -8.84
N LEU A 164 5.58 -13.11 -9.56
CA LEU A 164 6.22 -12.53 -10.74
C LEU A 164 7.56 -11.86 -10.40
N ALA A 165 7.66 -11.14 -9.29
CA ALA A 165 8.91 -10.50 -8.87
C ALA A 165 10.00 -11.53 -8.53
N VAL A 166 9.62 -12.71 -8.05
CA VAL A 166 10.54 -13.83 -7.82
C VAL A 166 10.97 -14.48 -9.15
N ARG A 167 10.02 -14.75 -10.06
CA ARG A 167 10.28 -15.51 -11.30
C ARG A 167 10.84 -14.66 -12.43
N LEU A 168 10.42 -13.41 -12.52
CA LEU A 168 10.71 -12.44 -13.58
C LEU A 168 11.13 -11.08 -12.97
N PRO A 169 12.21 -11.02 -12.17
CA PRO A 169 12.59 -9.83 -11.39
C PRO A 169 12.92 -8.60 -12.24
N LYS A 170 13.37 -8.79 -13.48
CA LYS A 170 13.67 -7.69 -14.41
C LYS A 170 12.42 -7.13 -15.10
N PHE A 171 11.43 -7.98 -15.36
CA PHE A 171 10.21 -7.60 -16.08
C PHE A 171 9.17 -6.99 -15.14
N THR A 172 9.03 -7.55 -13.94
CA THR A 172 7.95 -7.18 -13.01
C THR A 172 7.89 -5.68 -12.68
N PRO A 173 9.00 -4.98 -12.36
CA PRO A 173 8.96 -3.53 -12.10
C PRO A 173 8.51 -2.73 -13.32
N TRP A 174 8.90 -3.14 -14.54
CA TRP A 174 8.47 -2.47 -15.77
C TRP A 174 6.98 -2.65 -16.02
N MET A 175 6.46 -3.87 -15.84
CA MET A 175 5.04 -4.17 -15.95
C MET A 175 4.22 -3.35 -14.94
N VAL A 176 4.61 -3.36 -13.66
CA VAL A 176 3.93 -2.61 -12.61
C VAL A 176 4.00 -1.10 -12.88
N GLY A 177 5.15 -0.61 -13.37
CA GLY A 177 5.31 0.81 -13.76
C GLY A 177 4.41 1.19 -14.93
N GLY A 178 4.30 0.34 -15.96
CA GLY A 178 3.40 0.54 -17.08
C GLY A 178 1.93 0.57 -16.67
N ILE A 179 1.51 -0.36 -15.81
CA ILE A 179 0.14 -0.38 -15.24
C ILE A 179 -0.10 0.89 -14.41
N PHE A 180 0.86 1.30 -13.57
CA PHE A 180 0.73 2.51 -12.76
C PHE A 180 0.56 3.76 -13.64
N VAL A 181 1.36 3.92 -14.69
CA VAL A 181 1.22 5.01 -15.66
C VAL A 181 -0.13 4.97 -16.37
N ALA A 182 -0.56 3.78 -16.82
CA ALA A 182 -1.85 3.60 -17.47
C ALA A 182 -3.02 3.98 -16.55
N LEU A 183 -2.96 3.63 -15.27
CA LEU A 183 -3.97 4.03 -14.28
C LEU A 183 -3.92 5.54 -13.99
N SER A 184 -2.72 6.11 -13.85
CA SER A 184 -2.54 7.55 -13.59
C SER A 184 -3.08 8.43 -14.72
N ILE A 185 -2.77 8.11 -15.97
CA ILE A 185 -3.20 8.89 -17.14
C ILE A 185 -4.60 8.48 -17.58
N GLY A 186 -4.91 7.20 -17.51
CA GLY A 186 -6.15 6.61 -18.01
C GLY A 186 -7.37 6.81 -17.11
N ALA A 187 -7.22 7.28 -15.87
CA ALA A 187 -8.33 7.40 -14.92
C ALA A 187 -9.54 8.19 -15.50
N VAL A 188 -9.29 9.36 -16.09
CA VAL A 188 -10.33 10.22 -16.68
C VAL A 188 -10.97 9.59 -17.93
N PRO A 189 -10.22 9.19 -18.98
CA PRO A 189 -10.84 8.59 -20.15
C PRO A 189 -11.52 7.24 -19.86
N VAL A 190 -11.00 6.44 -18.91
CA VAL A 190 -11.65 5.18 -18.50
C VAL A 190 -12.97 5.45 -17.79
N ALA A 191 -13.07 6.50 -16.97
CA ALA A 191 -14.33 6.90 -16.35
C ALA A 191 -15.41 7.22 -17.40
N PHE A 192 -15.07 8.03 -18.43
CA PHE A 192 -15.97 8.28 -19.55
C PHE A 192 -16.31 7.02 -20.35
N ALA A 193 -15.33 6.15 -20.60
CA ALA A 193 -15.53 4.92 -21.37
C ALA A 193 -16.46 3.92 -20.65
N PHE A 194 -16.33 3.78 -19.32
CA PHE A 194 -17.20 2.90 -18.55
C PHE A 194 -18.65 3.38 -18.55
N ASP A 195 -18.87 4.67 -18.39
CA ASP A 195 -20.21 5.25 -18.48
C ASP A 195 -20.80 5.08 -19.90
N ALA A 196 -20.04 5.46 -20.94
CA ALA A 196 -20.47 5.34 -22.33
C ALA A 196 -20.75 3.90 -22.79
N SER A 197 -20.14 2.90 -22.14
CA SER A 197 -20.39 1.49 -22.41
C SER A 197 -21.69 0.95 -21.82
N GLY A 198 -22.46 1.76 -21.08
CA GLY A 198 -23.73 1.37 -20.47
C GLY A 198 -23.59 0.46 -19.25
N LEU A 199 -22.36 0.29 -18.72
CA LEU A 199 -22.09 -0.57 -17.56
C LEU A 199 -22.82 -0.12 -16.29
N VAL A 200 -23.22 1.15 -16.20
CA VAL A 200 -24.08 1.67 -15.11
C VAL A 200 -25.37 0.87 -14.98
N HIS A 201 -25.94 0.35 -16.07
CA HIS A 201 -27.20 -0.40 -16.06
C HIS A 201 -27.01 -1.91 -16.24
N ALA A 202 -25.78 -2.40 -16.18
CA ALA A 202 -25.49 -3.83 -16.31
C ALA A 202 -25.89 -4.61 -15.05
N ASP A 203 -26.98 -5.38 -15.08
CA ASP A 203 -27.48 -6.10 -13.89
C ASP A 203 -26.55 -7.21 -13.38
N TRP A 204 -25.66 -7.72 -14.23
CA TRP A 204 -24.61 -8.66 -13.81
C TRP A 204 -23.50 -7.97 -12.99
N LEU A 205 -23.40 -6.64 -13.07
CA LEU A 205 -22.43 -5.85 -12.33
C LEU A 205 -22.99 -5.50 -10.95
N MET A 206 -22.15 -5.68 -9.93
CA MET A 206 -22.52 -5.35 -8.56
C MET A 206 -22.98 -3.90 -8.43
N LEU A 207 -24.01 -3.66 -7.61
CA LEU A 207 -24.57 -2.31 -7.42
C LEU A 207 -23.50 -1.29 -7.02
N SER A 208 -22.55 -1.68 -6.16
CA SER A 208 -21.44 -0.83 -5.74
C SER A 208 -20.48 -0.45 -6.87
N ALA A 209 -20.31 -1.32 -7.87
CA ALA A 209 -19.48 -1.06 -9.04
C ALA A 209 -20.21 -0.19 -10.06
N ARG A 210 -21.50 -0.47 -10.32
CA ARG A 210 -22.36 0.40 -11.15
C ARG A 210 -22.39 1.83 -10.62
N HIS A 211 -22.56 1.97 -9.30
CA HIS A 211 -22.63 3.28 -8.65
C HIS A 211 -21.30 4.05 -8.74
N ARG A 212 -20.16 3.36 -8.64
CA ARG A 212 -18.85 4.00 -8.85
C ARG A 212 -18.69 4.57 -10.24
N ILE A 213 -19.27 3.94 -11.27
CA ILE A 213 -19.17 4.44 -12.64
C ILE A 213 -19.83 5.83 -12.76
N GLU A 214 -21.00 6.03 -12.15
CA GLU A 214 -21.67 7.35 -12.10
C GLU A 214 -20.81 8.39 -11.37
N VAL A 215 -20.27 8.02 -10.21
CA VAL A 215 -19.41 8.90 -9.40
C VAL A 215 -18.11 9.25 -10.16
N TRP A 216 -17.55 8.29 -10.89
CA TRP A 216 -16.35 8.48 -11.68
C TRP A 216 -16.60 9.35 -12.90
N HIS A 217 -17.74 9.17 -13.56
CA HIS A 217 -18.18 10.03 -14.66
C HIS A 217 -18.33 11.49 -14.20
N PHE A 218 -19.06 11.72 -13.11
CA PHE A 218 -19.20 13.05 -12.52
C PHE A 218 -17.84 13.69 -12.20
N ALA A 219 -16.94 12.92 -11.57
CA ALA A 219 -15.60 13.39 -11.26
C ALA A 219 -14.83 13.76 -12.53
N ALA A 220 -14.93 12.94 -13.59
CA ALA A 220 -14.29 13.17 -14.87
C ALA A 220 -14.81 14.45 -15.56
N GLU A 221 -16.12 14.71 -15.55
CA GLU A 221 -16.70 15.96 -16.08
C GLU A 221 -16.13 17.20 -15.36
N LYS A 222 -16.05 17.15 -14.03
CA LYS A 222 -15.45 18.24 -13.23
C LYS A 222 -13.97 18.40 -13.53
N ILE A 223 -13.21 17.30 -13.62
CA ILE A 223 -11.80 17.35 -13.99
C ILE A 223 -11.61 18.04 -15.34
N MET A 224 -12.48 17.79 -16.32
CA MET A 224 -12.40 18.45 -17.64
C MET A 224 -12.66 19.95 -17.59
N ALA A 225 -13.36 20.47 -16.58
CA ALA A 225 -13.57 21.90 -16.40
C ALA A 225 -12.38 22.61 -15.71
N ALA A 226 -11.55 21.89 -14.93
CA ALA A 226 -10.35 22.42 -14.29
C ALA A 226 -9.13 21.47 -14.42
N PRO A 227 -8.69 21.14 -15.65
CA PRO A 227 -7.81 19.98 -15.89
C PRO A 227 -6.37 20.16 -15.40
N TRP A 228 -5.90 21.39 -15.23
CA TRP A 228 -4.49 21.66 -14.90
C TRP A 228 -4.21 21.69 -13.41
N LEU A 229 -5.02 22.45 -12.65
CA LEU A 229 -4.83 22.70 -11.22
C LEU A 229 -5.89 22.03 -10.34
N GLY A 230 -6.96 21.49 -10.92
CA GLY A 230 -8.09 20.95 -10.16
C GLY A 230 -8.82 22.03 -9.36
N TYR A 231 -9.54 21.59 -8.33
CA TYR A 231 -10.37 22.43 -7.48
C TYR A 231 -9.77 22.73 -6.10
N GLY A 232 -8.55 22.28 -5.84
CA GLY A 232 -7.83 22.51 -4.59
C GLY A 232 -8.06 21.43 -3.53
N LEU A 233 -7.25 21.47 -2.46
CA LEU A 233 -7.30 20.50 -1.37
C LEU A 233 -8.68 20.45 -0.70
N GLU A 234 -9.17 19.23 -0.42
CA GLU A 234 -10.50 18.97 0.17
C GLU A 234 -11.71 19.46 -0.63
N SER A 235 -11.49 19.91 -1.87
CA SER A 235 -12.58 20.28 -2.76
C SER A 235 -13.53 19.10 -3.02
N ALA A 236 -13.02 17.87 -3.10
CA ALA A 236 -13.84 16.69 -3.32
C ALA A 236 -14.86 16.47 -2.19
N GLN A 237 -14.48 16.68 -0.93
CA GLN A 237 -15.41 16.55 0.18
C GLN A 237 -16.45 17.67 0.21
N ALA A 238 -16.06 18.88 -0.19
CA ALA A 238 -16.93 20.05 -0.19
C ALA A 238 -17.94 20.09 -1.35
N THR A 239 -17.59 19.51 -2.50
CA THR A 239 -18.33 19.73 -3.76
C THR A 239 -18.94 18.48 -4.37
N PHE A 240 -18.64 17.28 -3.85
CA PHE A 240 -19.31 16.08 -4.33
C PHE A 240 -20.80 16.07 -3.90
N PRO A 241 -21.72 15.76 -4.82
CA PRO A 241 -23.15 15.79 -4.58
C PRO A 241 -23.59 14.60 -3.71
N LYS A 242 -24.77 14.71 -3.07
CA LYS A 242 -25.35 13.59 -2.34
C LYS A 242 -25.77 12.47 -3.30
N ALA A 243 -25.85 11.22 -2.83
CA ALA A 243 -26.16 10.07 -3.69
C ALA A 243 -27.47 10.20 -4.45
N GLY A 244 -28.51 10.75 -3.81
CA GLY A 244 -29.79 11.02 -4.47
C GLY A 244 -29.76 12.14 -5.52
N GLU A 245 -28.69 12.94 -5.62
CA GLU A 245 -28.61 14.07 -6.56
C GLU A 245 -28.00 13.67 -7.92
N ILE A 246 -27.21 12.60 -7.97
CA ILE A 246 -26.51 12.16 -9.20
C ILE A 246 -26.71 10.69 -9.56
N SER A 247 -27.25 9.85 -8.67
CA SER A 247 -27.39 8.44 -8.97
C SER A 247 -28.68 8.14 -9.73
N SER A 248 -28.54 7.52 -10.89
CA SER A 248 -29.65 7.00 -11.70
C SER A 248 -30.11 5.61 -11.22
N ILE A 249 -29.31 4.94 -10.39
CA ILE A 249 -29.56 3.56 -9.93
C ILE A 249 -29.84 3.42 -8.43
N LEU A 250 -29.53 4.44 -7.62
CA LEU A 250 -29.88 4.47 -6.21
C LEU A 250 -31.18 5.27 -5.99
N PRO A 251 -32.10 4.77 -5.14
CA PRO A 251 -33.26 5.54 -4.70
C PRO A 251 -32.87 6.90 -4.09
N HIS A 252 -33.66 7.95 -4.37
CA HIS A 252 -33.40 9.32 -3.91
C HIS A 252 -33.41 9.48 -2.38
N ASP A 253 -34.03 8.55 -1.66
CA ASP A 253 -34.10 8.52 -0.20
C ASP A 253 -32.84 7.92 0.45
N ILE A 254 -31.91 7.37 -0.33
CA ILE A 254 -30.60 6.95 0.17
C ILE A 254 -29.74 8.19 0.42
N ASN A 255 -29.70 8.61 1.69
CA ASN A 255 -28.80 9.65 2.21
C ASN A 255 -27.34 9.14 2.33
N MET A 256 -26.75 8.68 1.22
CA MET A 256 -25.31 8.42 1.16
C MET A 256 -24.62 9.67 0.63
N VAL A 257 -23.74 10.27 1.44
CA VAL A 257 -23.01 11.48 1.02
C VAL A 257 -21.74 11.04 0.32
N HIS A 258 -21.59 11.38 -0.97
CA HIS A 258 -20.31 11.25 -1.64
C HIS A 258 -19.36 12.31 -1.10
N ARG A 259 -18.14 11.90 -0.74
CA ARG A 259 -17.11 12.81 -0.25
C ARG A 259 -15.85 12.81 -1.11
N HIS A 260 -15.74 11.87 -2.05
CA HIS A 260 -14.61 11.73 -2.96
C HIS A 260 -14.90 10.63 -4.00
N PRO A 261 -14.16 10.57 -5.11
CA PRO A 261 -14.47 9.68 -6.23
C PRO A 261 -14.15 8.18 -6.04
N HIS A 262 -14.06 7.66 -4.81
CA HIS A 262 -13.73 6.25 -4.50
C HIS A 262 -12.64 5.59 -5.40
N ASN A 263 -11.69 6.41 -5.84
CA ASN A 263 -10.60 6.09 -6.75
C ASN A 263 -9.57 7.21 -6.57
N LEU A 264 -8.36 6.83 -6.13
CA LEU A 264 -7.30 7.78 -5.85
C LEU A 264 -6.94 8.64 -7.04
N PHE A 265 -6.82 8.05 -8.23
CA PHE A 265 -6.36 8.77 -9.40
C PHE A 265 -7.33 9.88 -9.75
N LEU A 266 -8.63 9.58 -9.76
CA LEU A 266 -9.66 10.58 -9.95
C LEU A 266 -9.65 11.63 -8.84
N GLN A 267 -9.40 11.25 -7.58
CA GLN A 267 -9.30 12.21 -6.49
C GLN A 267 -8.14 13.19 -6.67
N ILE A 268 -6.96 12.69 -7.06
CA ILE A 268 -5.78 13.54 -7.33
C ILE A 268 -6.03 14.45 -8.53
N TRP A 269 -6.59 13.93 -9.61
CA TRP A 269 -6.96 14.74 -10.77
C TRP A 269 -7.99 15.81 -10.41
N TYR A 270 -8.98 15.48 -9.58
CA TYR A 270 -10.03 16.41 -9.16
C TYR A 270 -9.46 17.56 -8.32
N GLU A 271 -8.65 17.24 -7.31
CA GLU A 271 -8.16 18.23 -6.35
C GLU A 271 -6.95 19.02 -6.88
N PHE A 272 -6.06 18.39 -7.66
CA PHE A 272 -4.77 18.97 -8.07
C PHE A 272 -4.50 18.95 -9.57
N GLY A 273 -5.45 18.47 -10.39
CA GLY A 273 -5.33 18.43 -11.84
C GLY A 273 -4.16 17.58 -12.36
N ALA A 274 -3.80 17.84 -13.61
CA ALA A 274 -2.69 17.20 -14.31
C ALA A 274 -1.35 17.39 -13.57
N PHE A 275 -1.17 18.54 -12.90
CA PHE A 275 0.04 18.81 -12.14
C PHE A 275 0.19 17.85 -10.96
N GLY A 276 -0.84 17.72 -10.12
CA GLY A 276 -0.83 16.77 -9.02
C GLY A 276 -0.71 15.32 -9.49
N ALA A 277 -1.43 14.96 -10.56
CA ALA A 277 -1.36 13.63 -11.16
C ALA A 277 0.07 13.30 -11.64
N ALA A 278 0.76 14.25 -12.29
CA ALA A 278 2.14 14.10 -12.72
C ALA A 278 3.10 13.94 -11.53
N VAL A 279 2.95 14.73 -10.47
CA VAL A 279 3.78 14.63 -9.26
C VAL A 279 3.62 13.26 -8.60
N VAL A 280 2.38 12.78 -8.41
CA VAL A 280 2.11 11.46 -7.83
C VAL A 280 2.66 10.34 -8.71
N MET A 281 2.50 10.45 -10.04
CA MET A 281 3.03 9.48 -10.99
C MET A 281 4.57 9.43 -10.95
N ILE A 282 5.25 10.57 -10.98
CA ILE A 282 6.71 10.63 -10.92
C ILE A 282 7.21 10.09 -9.58
N ALA A 283 6.59 10.47 -8.47
CA ALA A 283 6.96 9.99 -7.14
C ALA A 283 6.76 8.47 -7.01
N GLY A 284 5.64 7.93 -7.50
CA GLY A 284 5.36 6.50 -7.50
C GLY A 284 6.32 5.71 -8.38
N LEU A 285 6.67 6.21 -9.57
CA LEU A 285 7.68 5.60 -10.45
C LEU A 285 9.08 5.65 -9.83
N ALA A 286 9.45 6.76 -9.21
CA ALA A 286 10.72 6.88 -8.48
C ALA A 286 10.78 5.90 -7.31
N MET A 287 9.69 5.73 -6.57
CA MET A 287 9.58 4.74 -5.50
C MET A 287 9.73 3.32 -6.04
N LEU A 288 8.98 2.97 -7.10
CA LEU A 288 9.06 1.64 -7.72
C LEU A 288 10.47 1.35 -8.25
N TRP A 289 11.11 2.34 -8.87
CA TRP A 289 12.51 2.23 -9.30
C TRP A 289 13.43 1.96 -8.10
N ARG A 290 13.29 2.69 -6.98
CA ARG A 290 14.09 2.45 -5.77
C ARG A 290 13.87 1.03 -5.22
N LEU A 291 12.61 0.57 -5.18
CA LEU A 291 12.26 -0.79 -4.74
C LEU A 291 12.93 -1.85 -5.63
N SER A 292 12.99 -1.63 -6.94
CA SER A 292 13.67 -2.53 -7.89
C SER A 292 15.19 -2.62 -7.71
N LYS A 293 15.79 -1.66 -7.00
CA LYS A 293 17.23 -1.63 -6.70
C LYS A 293 17.58 -2.20 -5.32
N LEU A 294 16.59 -2.60 -4.52
CA LEU A 294 16.82 -3.26 -3.24
C LEU A 294 17.33 -4.69 -3.44
N ALA A 295 17.92 -5.26 -2.39
CA ALA A 295 18.28 -6.68 -2.37
C ALA A 295 17.06 -7.55 -2.70
N PRO A 296 17.22 -8.71 -3.38
CA PRO A 296 16.11 -9.44 -4.01
C PRO A 296 14.88 -9.63 -3.12
N ARG A 297 15.06 -10.09 -1.87
CA ARG A 297 13.94 -10.30 -0.93
C ARG A 297 13.18 -9.02 -0.61
N ALA A 298 13.90 -7.94 -0.30
CA ALA A 298 13.31 -6.64 0.02
C ALA A 298 12.65 -6.01 -1.21
N GLY A 299 13.28 -6.14 -2.38
CA GLY A 299 12.70 -5.65 -3.65
C GLY A 299 11.43 -6.39 -4.02
N GLN A 300 11.40 -7.73 -3.92
CA GLN A 300 10.23 -8.57 -4.19
C GLN A 300 9.06 -8.22 -3.26
N ALA A 301 9.31 -8.20 -1.94
CA ALA A 301 8.31 -7.80 -0.96
C ALA A 301 7.83 -6.37 -1.22
N GLY A 302 8.75 -5.44 -1.50
CA GLY A 302 8.44 -4.04 -1.78
C GLY A 302 7.56 -3.84 -3.02
N ILE A 303 7.90 -4.47 -4.14
CA ILE A 303 7.12 -4.36 -5.40
C ILE A 303 5.74 -5.01 -5.24
N ALA A 304 5.64 -6.14 -4.54
CA ALA A 304 4.36 -6.76 -4.21
C ALA A 304 3.50 -5.86 -3.32
N THR A 305 4.11 -5.24 -2.30
CA THR A 305 3.44 -4.28 -1.40
C THR A 305 2.95 -3.06 -2.18
N PHE A 306 3.81 -2.47 -3.02
CA PHE A 306 3.44 -1.36 -3.90
C PHE A 306 2.22 -1.71 -4.76
N SER A 307 2.22 -2.90 -5.36
CA SER A 307 1.16 -3.36 -6.26
C SER A 307 -0.14 -3.68 -5.52
N ALA A 308 -0.05 -4.25 -4.31
CA ALA A 308 -1.21 -4.45 -3.44
C ALA A 308 -1.84 -3.09 -3.09
N CYS A 309 -1.03 -2.13 -2.64
CA CYS A 309 -1.49 -0.77 -2.34
C CYS A 309 -2.08 -0.08 -3.58
N LEU A 310 -1.44 -0.22 -4.75
CA LEU A 310 -1.92 0.31 -6.02
C LEU A 310 -3.31 -0.23 -6.38
N ALA A 311 -3.51 -1.54 -6.27
CA ALA A 311 -4.80 -2.15 -6.54
C ALA A 311 -5.87 -1.65 -5.57
N MET A 312 -5.53 -1.51 -4.28
CA MET A 312 -6.45 -1.00 -3.27
C MET A 312 -6.84 0.46 -3.53
N VAL A 313 -5.88 1.36 -3.82
CA VAL A 313 -6.19 2.79 -4.06
C VAL A 313 -6.97 3.04 -5.34
N ALA A 314 -6.87 2.14 -6.33
CA ALA A 314 -7.65 2.23 -7.57
C ALA A 314 -9.15 1.98 -7.34
N VAL A 315 -9.52 1.23 -6.29
CA VAL A 315 -10.93 0.84 -6.00
C VAL A 315 -11.37 1.18 -4.57
N THR A 316 -10.58 1.90 -3.80
CA THR A 316 -10.86 2.14 -2.38
C THR A 316 -12.06 3.05 -2.18
N SER A 317 -12.89 2.75 -1.19
CA SER A 317 -13.98 3.64 -0.77
C SER A 317 -13.53 4.73 0.21
N PHE A 318 -12.22 4.88 0.45
CA PHE A 318 -11.67 5.83 1.41
C PHE A 318 -10.89 6.95 0.73
N SER A 319 -10.98 8.17 1.26
CA SER A 319 -10.07 9.26 0.88
C SER A 319 -8.64 8.88 1.26
N ILE A 320 -7.68 9.12 0.36
CA ILE A 320 -6.26 8.91 0.67
C ILE A 320 -5.77 9.85 1.78
N TRP A 321 -6.48 10.96 2.01
CA TRP A 321 -6.15 11.96 3.01
C TRP A 321 -6.51 11.57 4.44
N HIS A 322 -7.21 10.44 4.62
CA HIS A 322 -7.45 9.90 5.95
C HIS A 322 -6.15 9.51 6.64
N THR A 323 -5.93 10.00 7.86
CA THR A 323 -4.68 9.75 8.62
C THR A 323 -4.36 8.27 8.78
N TRP A 324 -5.36 7.43 9.10
CA TRP A 324 -5.12 5.99 9.26
C TRP A 324 -4.56 5.36 7.98
N PHE A 325 -5.02 5.81 6.80
CA PHE A 325 -4.62 5.26 5.52
C PHE A 325 -3.18 5.68 5.18
N MET A 326 -2.87 6.98 5.32
CA MET A 326 -1.51 7.50 5.14
C MET A 326 -0.51 6.84 6.11
N CYS A 327 -0.88 6.71 7.39
CA CYS A 327 -0.05 6.04 8.39
C CYS A 327 0.18 4.57 8.05
N THR A 328 -0.81 3.87 7.51
CA THR A 328 -0.65 2.45 7.17
C THR A 328 0.17 2.24 5.90
N LEU A 329 0.02 3.10 4.88
CA LEU A 329 0.92 3.14 3.72
C LEU A 329 2.37 3.40 4.14
N ALA A 330 2.56 4.36 5.05
CA ALA A 330 3.88 4.67 5.59
C ALA A 330 4.46 3.52 6.43
N LEU A 331 3.64 2.83 7.22
CA LEU A 331 4.05 1.64 7.96
C LEU A 331 4.43 0.50 7.01
N ALA A 332 3.69 0.30 5.91
CA ALA A 332 4.04 -0.68 4.89
C ALA A 332 5.40 -0.38 4.25
N LEU A 333 5.65 0.88 3.86
CA LEU A 333 6.95 1.32 3.37
C LEU A 333 8.04 1.15 4.43
N PHE A 334 7.78 1.55 5.67
CA PHE A 334 8.70 1.40 6.79
C PHE A 334 9.12 -0.06 6.97
N SER A 335 8.19 -1.00 6.89
CA SER A 335 8.47 -2.44 7.03
C SER A 335 9.28 -3.01 5.85
N VAL A 336 9.07 -2.52 4.63
CA VAL A 336 9.94 -2.84 3.48
C VAL A 336 11.35 -2.31 3.71
N LEU A 337 11.49 -1.06 4.21
CA LEU A 337 12.79 -0.46 4.50
C LEU A 337 13.49 -1.14 5.69
N LEU A 338 12.73 -1.62 6.67
CA LEU A 338 13.22 -2.42 7.79
C LEU A 338 13.87 -3.71 7.26
N LEU A 339 13.15 -4.44 6.40
CA LEU A 339 13.65 -5.61 5.70
C LEU A 339 14.88 -5.30 4.82
N ALA A 340 14.88 -4.16 4.14
CA ALA A 340 15.99 -3.75 3.26
C ALA A 340 17.26 -3.39 4.04
N ARG A 341 17.12 -2.95 5.29
CA ARG A 341 18.25 -2.56 6.13
C ARG A 341 18.94 -3.75 6.78
N ASP A 342 18.22 -4.85 7.00
CA ASP A 342 18.77 -6.03 7.66
C ASP A 342 20.04 -6.52 6.95
N PRO A 343 21.21 -6.48 7.61
CA PRO A 343 22.41 -7.12 7.08
C PRO A 343 22.18 -8.63 7.23
N LEU A 344 21.52 -9.22 6.24
CA LEU A 344 21.33 -10.66 6.19
C LEU A 344 22.72 -11.31 6.36
N PRO A 345 22.87 -12.31 7.25
CA PRO A 345 24.10 -13.07 7.31
C PRO A 345 24.31 -13.68 5.94
N VAL A 346 25.45 -13.35 5.32
CA VAL A 346 25.92 -14.08 4.14
C VAL A 346 25.94 -15.54 4.55
N VAL A 347 25.05 -16.34 3.97
CA VAL A 347 25.16 -17.80 4.05
C VAL A 347 26.49 -18.10 3.36
N LYS A 348 27.55 -18.28 4.15
CA LYS A 348 28.79 -18.84 3.64
C LYS A 348 28.37 -20.16 2.99
N PRO A 349 28.73 -20.41 1.72
CA PRO A 349 28.58 -21.75 1.17
C PRO A 349 29.21 -22.70 2.18
N SER A 350 28.47 -23.74 2.56
CA SER A 350 29.08 -24.83 3.31
C SER A 350 30.26 -25.30 2.47
N VAL A 351 31.47 -24.95 2.88
CA VAL A 351 32.65 -25.62 2.39
C VAL A 351 32.45 -27.05 2.84
N SER A 352 32.02 -27.90 1.91
CA SER A 352 32.15 -29.33 2.09
C SER A 352 33.66 -29.56 2.22
N THR A 353 34.15 -29.60 3.45
CA THR A 353 35.42 -30.25 3.75
C THR A 353 35.19 -31.74 3.46
N GLY A 354 35.23 -32.07 2.16
CA GLY A 354 35.50 -33.41 1.71
C GLY A 354 36.91 -33.73 2.17
N SER A 355 36.98 -34.36 3.34
CA SER A 355 38.14 -35.11 3.79
C SER A 355 38.34 -36.24 2.78
N ASN A 356 39.07 -35.99 1.70
CA ASN A 356 39.76 -37.05 0.98
C ASN A 356 41.02 -37.36 1.79
N ALA A 357 40.83 -38.21 2.80
CA ALA A 357 41.89 -39.01 3.36
C ALA A 357 42.26 -40.06 2.30
N ASP A 358 43.20 -39.70 1.41
CA ASP A 358 43.95 -40.63 0.57
C ASP A 358 45.22 -39.90 0.10
N ASP A 359 46.08 -39.58 1.06
CA ASP A 359 47.50 -39.34 0.76
C ASP A 359 48.36 -39.78 1.96
N LYS A 360 48.35 -41.09 2.19
CA LYS A 360 49.35 -41.78 3.01
C LYS A 360 49.91 -42.95 2.22
N ALA A 361 50.90 -42.68 1.37
CA ALA A 361 52.01 -43.61 1.11
C ALA A 361 53.10 -42.92 0.29
N LYS A 362 54.16 -42.44 0.98
CA LYS A 362 55.58 -42.65 0.65
C LYS A 362 56.45 -41.62 1.37
N GLN A 363 56.95 -42.00 2.54
CA GLN A 363 58.27 -41.57 3.01
C GLN A 363 59.28 -42.67 2.63
N PRO A 364 60.46 -42.30 2.12
CA PRO A 364 61.68 -43.03 2.40
C PRO A 364 62.54 -42.27 3.40
N ASP A 365 63.20 -43.04 4.26
CA ASP A 365 64.08 -42.68 5.38
C ASP A 365 65.26 -41.76 5.00
N PRO A 366 65.82 -41.01 5.97
CA PRO A 366 66.96 -40.12 5.79
C PRO A 366 68.26 -40.83 6.21
N GLU A 367 69.18 -41.08 5.28
CA GLU A 367 70.59 -41.31 5.62
C GLU A 367 71.46 -41.16 4.36
N ASN A 368 72.21 -40.05 4.27
CA ASN A 368 73.69 -40.03 4.13
C ASN A 368 74.15 -38.63 3.64
N PRO A 369 75.15 -37.97 4.26
CA PRO A 369 75.66 -36.67 3.82
C PRO A 369 76.86 -36.79 2.87
N GLU A 370 76.87 -35.94 1.83
CA GLU A 370 78.02 -35.39 1.08
C GLU A 370 78.94 -36.35 0.27
N PRO A 371 79.73 -35.85 -0.72
CA PRO A 371 80.20 -34.47 -0.97
C PRO A 371 79.72 -33.78 -2.26
#